data_AF-A0A2H3AMG2-F1
#
_entry.id   AF-A0A2H3AMG2-F1
#
_cell.length_a   1.000
_cell.length_b   1.000
_cell.length_c   1.000
_cell.angle_alpha   90.00
_cell.angle_beta   90.00
_cell.angle_gamma   90.00
#
_symmetry.space_group_name_H-M   'P 1'
#
loop_
_entity.id
_entity.type
_entity.pdbx_description
1 polymer ?
#
loop_
_entity_poly.entity_id
_entity_poly.type
_entity_poly.pdbx_seq_one_letter_code
_entity_poly.pdbx_strand_id
1 'polypeptide(L)'
;MALPSSLYQSLITKLVVVLDLVQQSEGITTPQAKQALLHATNDFRNAVANARRLALDLPGGELLVREQDEVIAMLTQLRDGKRRQLHQFSAFVMPDNMDLDSAASTP
;
A
#
# COMPACT_ATOMS: atom_id res chain seq x y z
N MET A 1 2.66 -7.07 8.66
CA MET A 1 3.57 -6.13 7.97
C MET A 1 3.63 -4.87 8.80
N ALA A 2 4.75 -4.59 9.49
CA ALA A 2 4.93 -3.30 10.15
C ALA A 2 5.48 -2.31 9.12
N LEU A 3 4.89 -1.13 9.03
CA LEU A 3 5.40 -0.07 8.14
C LEU A 3 6.76 0.39 8.68
N PRO A 4 7.77 0.64 7.82
CA PRO A 4 9.11 1.07 8.23
C PRO A 4 9.11 2.56 8.61
N SER A 5 8.30 2.93 9.60
CA SER A 5 8.05 4.32 10.03
C SER A 5 9.32 5.05 10.46
N SER A 6 10.27 4.35 11.10
CA SER A 6 11.55 4.91 11.51
C SER A 6 12.39 5.43 10.33
N LEU A 7 12.36 4.76 9.18
CA LEU A 7 13.06 5.21 7.97
C LEU A 7 12.48 6.53 7.48
N TYR A 8 11.15 6.59 7.32
CA TYR A 8 10.46 7.79 6.85
C TYR A 8 10.63 8.97 7.81
N GLN A 9 10.57 8.73 9.12
CA GLN A 9 10.81 9.74 10.15
C GLN A 9 12.24 10.30 10.08
N SER A 10 13.23 9.46 9.74
CA SER A 10 14.63 9.89 9.64
C SER A 10 14.94 10.79 8.45
N LEU A 11 14.08 10.80 7.40
CA LEU A 11 14.36 11.54 6.16
C LEU A 11 14.49 13.05 6.39
N ILE A 12 13.58 13.62 7.19
CA ILE A 12 13.63 15.05 7.52
C ILE A 12 14.90 15.38 8.29
N THR A 13 15.24 14.59 9.31
CA THR A 13 16.47 14.79 10.09
C THR A 13 17.72 14.74 9.20
N LYS A 14 17.81 13.77 8.27
CA LYS A 14 18.93 13.68 7.32
C LYS A 14 18.99 14.87 6.37
N LEU A 15 17.86 15.39 5.91
CA LEU A 15 17.80 16.60 5.09
C LEU A 15 18.27 17.83 5.87
N VAL A 16 17.83 17.98 7.13
CA VAL A 16 18.27 19.07 8.01
C VAL A 16 19.79 19.06 8.15
N VAL A 17 20.41 17.91 8.38
CA VAL A 17 21.88 17.79 8.45
C VAL A 17 22.56 18.27 7.17
N VAL A 18 22.01 17.95 5.99
CA VAL A 18 22.54 18.45 4.71
C VAL A 18 22.43 19.99 4.65
N LEU A 19 21.29 20.54 5.01
CA LEU A 19 21.06 21.99 4.98
C LEU A 19 21.96 22.74 5.97
N ASP A 20 22.13 22.21 7.18
CA ASP A 20 23.00 22.79 8.20
C ASP A 20 24.45 22.84 7.70
N LEU A 21 24.95 21.77 7.08
CA LEU A 21 26.29 21.72 6.50
C LEU A 21 26.49 22.72 5.35
N VAL A 22 25.44 22.97 4.55
CA VAL A 22 25.48 23.98 3.49
C VAL A 22 25.53 25.40 4.06
N GLN A 23 24.91 25.64 5.21
CA GLN A 23 24.82 26.96 5.84
C GLN A 23 26.00 27.31 6.75
N GLN A 24 26.85 26.34 7.11
CA GLN A 24 28.06 26.60 7.89
C GLN A 24 28.99 27.58 7.17
N SER A 25 29.58 28.52 7.92
CA SER A 25 30.45 29.58 7.38
C SER A 25 31.71 29.05 6.68
N GLU A 26 32.19 27.89 7.11
CA GLU A 26 33.29 27.16 6.46
C GLU A 26 32.81 26.41 5.20
N GLY A 27 31.50 26.18 5.05
CA GLY A 27 30.82 25.66 3.87
C GLY A 27 31.59 24.55 3.13
N ILE A 28 31.90 24.78 1.86
CA ILE A 28 32.74 23.90 1.02
C ILE A 28 34.19 24.40 0.91
N THR A 29 34.63 25.28 1.81
CA THR A 29 35.96 25.92 1.69
C THR A 29 37.09 25.00 2.17
N THR A 30 36.82 24.10 3.11
CA THR A 30 37.78 23.10 3.58
C THR A 30 37.51 21.71 2.96
N PRO A 31 38.54 20.88 2.71
CA PRO A 31 38.35 19.51 2.25
C PRO A 31 37.47 18.67 3.18
N GLN A 32 37.58 18.89 4.49
CA GLN A 32 36.81 18.20 5.52
C GLN A 32 35.33 18.55 5.42
N ALA A 33 35.00 19.83 5.25
CA ALA A 33 33.61 20.26 5.13
C ALA A 33 32.98 19.80 3.81
N LYS A 34 33.74 19.78 2.70
CA LYS A 34 33.32 19.12 1.45
C LYS A 34 33.01 17.64 1.65
N GLN A 35 33.88 16.91 2.35
CA GLN A 35 33.70 15.49 2.60
C GLN A 35 32.47 15.21 3.49
N ALA A 36 32.26 16.03 4.53
CA ALA A 36 31.10 15.94 5.41
C ALA A 36 29.80 16.17 4.64
N LEU A 37 29.73 17.20 3.79
CA LEU A 37 28.57 17.49 2.95
C LEU A 37 28.30 16.36 1.96
N LEU A 38 29.34 15.82 1.31
CA LEU A 38 29.22 14.74 0.35
C LEU A 38 28.71 13.46 1.02
N HIS A 39 29.21 13.15 2.23
CA HIS A 39 28.73 12.04 3.04
C HIS A 39 27.26 12.22 3.45
N ALA A 40 26.88 13.37 4.00
CA ALA A 40 25.51 13.65 4.42
C ALA A 40 24.52 13.59 3.23
N THR A 41 24.92 14.13 2.07
CA THR A 41 24.09 14.10 0.86
C THR A 41 23.90 12.68 0.35
N ASN A 42 24.95 11.85 0.36
CA ASN A 42 24.86 10.45 -0.01
C ASN A 42 23.97 9.66 0.95
N ASP A 43 24.12 9.87 2.26
CA ASP A 43 23.30 9.22 3.27
C ASP A 43 21.81 9.57 3.09
N PHE A 44 21.49 10.86 2.91
CA PHE A 44 20.12 11.29 2.61
C PHE A 44 19.59 10.67 1.32
N ARG A 45 20.36 10.74 0.22
CA ARG A 45 19.97 10.15 -1.08
C ARG A 45 19.69 8.65 -0.96
N ASN A 46 20.56 7.92 -0.26
CA ASN A 46 20.42 6.48 -0.06
C ASN A 46 19.19 6.16 0.80
N ALA A 47 18.92 6.96 1.84
CA ALA A 47 17.72 6.80 2.66
C ALA A 47 16.43 7.03 1.85
N VAL A 48 16.39 8.07 0.99
CA VAL A 48 15.26 8.34 0.09
C VAL A 48 15.08 7.21 -0.92
N ALA A 49 16.16 6.72 -1.53
CA ALA A 49 16.10 5.60 -2.47
C ALA A 49 15.54 4.33 -1.81
N ASN A 50 15.98 4.02 -0.60
CA ASN A 50 15.48 2.88 0.15
C ASN A 50 14.01 3.06 0.56
N ALA A 51 13.61 4.27 0.98
CA ALA A 51 12.22 4.59 1.29
C ALA A 51 11.32 4.41 0.07
N ARG A 52 11.75 4.92 -1.10
CA ARG A 52 11.03 4.74 -2.37
C ARG A 52 10.89 3.27 -2.74
N ARG A 53 11.96 2.49 -2.63
CA ARG A 53 11.92 1.04 -2.90
C ARG A 53 10.91 0.35 -1.99
N LEU A 54 10.97 0.61 -0.68
CA LEU A 54 10.03 0.03 0.29
C LEU A 54 8.59 0.46 0.03
N ALA A 55 8.34 1.69 -0.41
CA ALA A 55 7.01 2.13 -0.82
C ALA A 55 6.50 1.32 -2.02
N LEU A 56 7.33 1.11 -3.04
CA LEU A 56 6.97 0.35 -4.24
C LEU A 56 6.82 -1.16 -3.99
N ASP A 57 7.50 -1.69 -2.98
CA ASP A 57 7.37 -3.09 -2.57
C ASP A 57 6.05 -3.35 -1.79
N LEU A 58 5.33 -2.29 -1.38
CA LEU A 58 4.01 -2.45 -0.76
C LEU A 58 2.97 -2.81 -1.84
N PRO A 59 1.99 -3.69 -1.54
CA PRO A 59 0.90 -3.97 -2.46
C PRO A 59 0.14 -2.68 -2.83
N GLY A 60 0.10 -2.35 -4.11
CA GLY A 60 -0.51 -1.11 -4.61
C GLY A 60 0.35 0.14 -4.40
N GLY A 61 1.59 0.01 -3.95
CA GLY A 61 2.52 1.11 -3.75
C GLY A 61 3.01 1.77 -5.04
N GLU A 62 2.83 1.09 -6.17
CA GLU A 62 3.01 1.61 -7.52
C GLU A 62 1.86 2.52 -7.98
N LEU A 63 0.69 2.39 -7.34
CA LEU A 63 -0.52 3.11 -7.71
C LEU A 63 -0.57 4.46 -6.98
N LEU A 64 -1.02 5.48 -7.70
CA LEU A 64 -1.43 6.74 -7.09
C LEU A 64 -2.65 6.51 -6.20
N VAL A 65 -2.85 7.34 -5.19
CA VAL A 65 -3.99 7.24 -4.27
C VAL A 65 -5.32 7.18 -5.02
N ARG A 66 -5.49 8.02 -6.05
CA ARG A 66 -6.68 8.01 -6.92
C ARG A 66 -6.90 6.68 -7.65
N GLU A 67 -5.83 6.03 -8.09
CA GLU A 67 -5.90 4.75 -8.80
C GLU A 67 -6.25 3.63 -7.80
N GLN A 68 -5.75 3.72 -6.57
CA GLN A 68 -6.16 2.83 -5.49
C GLN A 68 -7.65 2.99 -5.16
N ASP A 69 -8.16 4.22 -5.11
CA ASP A 69 -9.59 4.49 -4.89
C ASP A 69 -10.48 3.87 -5.98
N GLU A 70 -10.06 3.99 -7.25
CA GLU A 70 -10.75 3.37 -8.39
C GLU A 70 -10.76 1.84 -8.30
N VAL A 71 -9.63 1.22 -7.95
CA VAL A 71 -9.52 -0.23 -7.74
C VAL A 71 -10.41 -0.67 -6.58
N ILE A 72 -10.42 0.07 -5.47
CA ILE A 72 -11.29 -0.21 -4.32
C ILE A 72 -12.76 -0.14 -4.73
N ALA A 73 -13.16 0.87 -5.50
CA ALA A 73 -14.53 1.01 -6.00
C ALA A 73 -14.93 -0.18 -6.89
N MET A 74 -14.08 -0.55 -7.85
CA MET A 74 -14.30 -1.70 -8.73
C MET A 74 -14.42 -3.01 -7.94
N LEU A 75 -13.48 -3.28 -7.02
CA LEU A 75 -13.49 -4.49 -6.20
C LEU A 75 -14.72 -4.55 -5.28
N THR A 76 -15.15 -3.41 -4.76
CA THR A 76 -16.36 -3.28 -3.95
C THR A 76 -17.60 -3.63 -4.77
N GLN A 77 -17.73 -3.10 -5.98
CA GLN A 77 -18.83 -3.40 -6.88
C GLN A 77 -18.88 -4.89 -7.24
N LEU A 78 -17.72 -5.50 -7.54
CA LEU A 78 -17.62 -6.93 -7.84
C LEU A 78 -18.03 -7.81 -6.65
N ARG A 79 -17.57 -7.48 -5.45
CA ARG A 79 -17.95 -8.17 -4.20
C ARG A 79 -19.46 -8.10 -3.99
N ASP A 80 -20.05 -6.93 -4.13
CA ASP A 80 -21.48 -6.72 -3.87
C ASP A 80 -22.35 -7.37 -4.96
N GLY A 81 -21.87 -7.38 -6.21
CA GLY A 81 -22.46 -8.18 -7.28
C GLY A 81 -22.48 -9.67 -6.96
N LYS A 82 -21.33 -10.25 -6.57
CA LYS A 82 -21.23 -11.67 -6.18
C LYS A 82 -22.11 -12.01 -4.98
N ARG A 83 -22.20 -11.14 -3.98
CA ARG A 83 -23.10 -11.33 -2.82
C ARG A 83 -24.56 -11.43 -3.25
N ARG A 84 -25.02 -10.55 -4.15
CA ARG A 84 -26.39 -10.61 -4.69
C ARG A 84 -26.64 -11.90 -5.46
N GLN A 85 -25.71 -12.31 -6.32
CA GLN A 85 -25.82 -13.58 -7.07
C GLN A 85 -25.91 -14.79 -6.13
N LEU A 86 -25.09 -14.81 -5.08
CA LEU A 86 -25.12 -15.89 -4.09
C LEU A 86 -26.45 -15.91 -3.30
N HIS A 87 -26.99 -14.73 -2.96
CA HIS A 87 -28.29 -14.63 -2.30
C HIS A 87 -29.42 -15.12 -3.21
N GLN A 88 -29.39 -14.78 -4.51
CA GLN A 88 -30.36 -15.28 -5.48
C GLN A 88 -30.26 -16.79 -5.66
N PHE A 89 -29.03 -17.31 -5.76
CA PHE A 89 -28.79 -18.75 -5.91
C PHE A 89 -29.25 -19.54 -4.68
N SER A 90 -28.88 -19.10 -3.47
CA SER A 90 -29.31 -19.75 -2.22
C SER A 90 -30.82 -19.72 -2.02
N ALA A 91 -31.50 -18.64 -2.44
CA ALA A 91 -32.96 -18.57 -2.45
C ALA A 91 -33.60 -19.54 -3.44
N PHE A 92 -32.90 -19.91 -4.52
CA PHE A 92 -33.38 -20.86 -5.52
C PHE A 92 -33.15 -22.33 -5.12
N VAL A 93 -32.17 -22.59 -4.23
CA VAL A 93 -31.79 -23.96 -3.80
C VAL A 93 -32.65 -24.47 -2.62
N MET A 94 -33.59 -23.70 -2.10
CA MET A 94 -34.53 -24.15 -1.06
C MET A 94 -36.00 -24.06 -1.49
N PRO A 95 -36.49 -24.92 -2.40
CA PRO A 95 -37.85 -25.43 -2.30
C PRO A 95 -37.84 -26.49 -1.18
N ASP A 96 -38.04 -26.05 0.06
CA ASP A 96 -38.35 -26.96 1.15
C ASP A 96 -39.80 -27.44 0.93
N ASN A 97 -39.93 -28.68 0.44
CA ASN A 97 -41.13 -29.51 0.30
C ASN A 97 -42.23 -29.10 -0.68
N MET A 98 -42.41 -29.91 -1.74
CA MET A 98 -43.75 -30.40 -2.11
C MET A 98 -43.68 -31.67 -2.97
N ASP A 99 -44.03 -32.80 -2.36
CA ASP A 99 -44.64 -34.00 -2.96
C ASP A 99 -43.88 -34.80 -4.04
N LEU A 100 -42.84 -35.54 -3.63
CA LEU A 100 -42.34 -36.69 -4.41
C LEU A 100 -42.52 -38.04 -3.69
N ASP A 101 -43.47 -38.14 -2.74
CA ASP A 101 -43.83 -39.40 -2.08
C ASP A 101 -45.20 -39.95 -2.50
N SER A 102 -45.86 -39.35 -3.51
CA SER A 102 -47.20 -39.76 -3.96
C SER A 102 -47.25 -40.71 -5.15
N ALA A 103 -46.12 -41.26 -5.62
CA ALA A 103 -46.10 -42.21 -6.75
C ALA A 103 -45.87 -43.69 -6.34
N ALA A 104 -45.73 -43.98 -5.05
CA ALA A 104 -45.53 -45.33 -4.52
C ALA A 104 -46.77 -45.86 -3.80
N SER A 105 -47.98 -45.65 -4.33
CA SER A 105 -49.17 -46.37 -3.89
C SER A 105 -50.28 -46.28 -4.93
N THR A 106 -50.48 -47.35 -5.68
CA THR A 106 -51.81 -47.95 -5.96
C THR A 106 -51.59 -49.37 -6.51
N PRO A 107 -52.56 -50.27 -6.30
CA PRO A 107 -52.37 -51.70 -5.99
C PRO A 107 -52.16 -52.63 -7.19
#